data_AF-A0A507R7K8-F1
#
_entry.id   AF-A0A507R7K8-F1
#
_cell.length_a   1.000
_cell.length_b   1.000
_cell.length_c   1.000
_cell.angle_alpha   90.00
_cell.angle_beta   90.00
_cell.angle_gamma   90.00
#
_symmetry.space_group_name_H-M   'P 1'
#
loop_
_entity.id
_entity.type
_entity.pdbx_description
1 polymer ?
#
loop_
_entity_poly.entity_id
_entity_poly.type
_entity_poly.pdbx_seq_one_letter_code
_entity_poly.pdbx_strand_id
1 'polypeptide(L)' 'MASTIILNTGTNFGTGFATSKVLACASETYHVIMASRSEEKAKAALAKIEALNPKGSLSTLLLDVTDEQSAKAAAVHV' A
#
# COMPACT_ATOMS: atom_id res chain seq x y z
N MET A 1 -3.74 -21.46 2.57
CA MET A 1 -2.52 -20.77 3.03
C MET A 1 -2.94 -19.45 3.67
N ALA A 2 -2.26 -19.02 4.74
CA ALA A 2 -2.56 -17.75 5.39
C ALA A 2 -1.98 -16.58 4.59
N SER A 3 -2.76 -15.50 4.42
CA SER A 3 -2.29 -14.27 3.77
C SER A 3 -1.55 -13.40 4.77
N THR A 4 -0.44 -12.79 4.35
CA THR A 4 0.28 -11.76 5.14
C THR A 4 -0.15 -10.38 4.64
N ILE A 5 -0.78 -9.60 5.52
CA ILE A 5 -1.19 -8.23 5.23
C ILE A 5 -0.08 -7.28 5.68
N ILE A 6 0.36 -6.40 4.78
CA ILE A 6 1.46 -5.47 5.02
C ILE A 6 0.96 -4.04 4.78
N LEU A 7 0.78 -3.28 5.85
CA LEU A 7 0.50 -1.84 5.77
C LEU A 7 1.82 -1.08 5.65
N ASN A 8 2.02 -0.39 4.53
CA ASN A 8 3.21 0.41 4.28
C ASN A 8 2.81 1.89 4.11
N THR A 9 3.42 2.78 4.89
CA THR A 9 3.10 4.23 4.91
C THR A 9 4.10 5.01 4.04
N GLY A 10 3.68 6.17 3.52
CA GLY A 10 4.54 6.99 2.66
C GLY A 10 4.88 6.32 1.32
N THR A 11 3.93 5.59 0.75
CA THR A 11 4.18 4.65 -0.38
C THR A 11 3.95 5.22 -1.77
N ASN A 12 3.51 6.48 -1.87
CA ASN A 12 3.24 7.10 -3.17
C ASN A 12 4.50 7.52 -3.94
N PHE A 13 5.68 7.55 -3.29
CA PHE A 13 6.97 7.83 -3.94
C PHE A 13 8.16 7.25 -3.15
N GLY A 14 9.36 7.39 -3.72
CA GLY A 14 10.62 7.12 -3.03
C GLY A 14 10.76 5.66 -2.57
N THR A 15 11.32 5.49 -1.36
CA THR A 15 11.58 4.17 -0.78
C THR A 15 10.32 3.40 -0.47
N GLY A 16 9.26 4.05 0.02
CA GLY A 16 7.98 3.40 0.29
C GLY A 16 7.39 2.75 -0.97
N PHE A 17 7.44 3.45 -2.10
CA PHE A 17 7.04 2.91 -3.40
C PHE A 17 7.87 1.69 -3.83
N ALA A 18 9.21 1.80 -3.74
CA ALA A 18 10.11 0.71 -4.10
C ALA A 18 9.90 -0.53 -3.22
N THR A 19 9.70 -0.33 -1.91
CA THR A 19 9.40 -1.39 -0.94
C THR A 19 8.08 -2.08 -1.28
N SER A 20 7.00 -1.32 -1.53
CA SER A 20 5.70 -1.90 -1.91
C SER A 20 5.79 -2.74 -3.19
N LYS A 21 6.57 -2.27 -4.18
CA LYS A 21 6.85 -3.05 -5.40
C LYS A 21 7.55 -4.37 -5.08
N VAL A 22 8.65 -4.34 -4.32
CA VAL A 22 9.42 -5.55 -4.00
C VAL A 22 8.57 -6.55 -3.23
N LEU A 23 7.82 -6.09 -2.23
CA LEU A 23 6.94 -6.93 -1.42
C LEU A 23 5.83 -7.57 -2.26
N ALA A 24 5.16 -6.79 -3.12
CA ALA A 24 4.12 -7.33 -3.99
C ALA A 24 4.67 -8.35 -5.01
N CYS A 25 5.92 -8.21 -5.45
CA CYS A 25 6.56 -9.20 -6.33
C CYS A 25 7.10 -10.43 -5.58
N ALA A 26 7.27 -10.36 -4.25
CA ALA A 26 7.95 -11.39 -3.47
C ALA A 26 7.10 -12.67 -3.28
N SER A 27 5.81 -12.54 -3.00
CA SER A 27 4.92 -13.67 -2.70
C SER A 27 3.48 -13.42 -3.15
N GLU A 28 2.82 -14.47 -3.62
CA GLU A 28 1.37 -14.48 -3.93
C GLU A 28 0.51 -14.39 -2.66
N THR A 29 1.07 -14.75 -1.50
CA THR A 29 0.37 -14.67 -0.21
C THR A 29 0.41 -13.29 0.42
N TYR A 30 1.09 -12.32 -0.20
CA TYR A 30 1.21 -10.96 0.33
C TYR A 30 0.11 -10.06 -0.22
N HIS A 31 -0.51 -9.30 0.68
CA HIS A 31 -1.36 -8.16 0.35
C HIS A 31 -0.71 -6.88 0.89
N VAL A 32 -0.27 -6.00 -0.01
CA VAL A 32 0.39 -4.74 0.35
C VAL A 32 -0.61 -3.59 0.30
N ILE A 33 -0.90 -3.01 1.46
CA ILE A 33 -1.72 -1.81 1.59
C ILE A 33 -0.81 -0.59 1.50
N MET A 34 -0.96 0.17 0.43
CA MET A 34 -0.21 1.39 0.14
C MET A 34 -0.90 2.61 0.78
N ALA A 35 -0.41 3.02 1.95
CA ALA A 35 -0.93 4.18 2.67
C ALA A 35 -0.24 5.50 2.26
N SER A 36 -1.05 6.52 1.96
CA SER A 36 -0.60 7.85 1.53
C SER A 36 -1.61 8.93 1.91
N ARG A 37 -1.15 10.19 2.03
CA ARG A 37 -1.99 11.38 2.27
C ARG A 37 -2.79 11.84 1.05
N SER A 38 -2.44 11.35 -0.14
CA SER A 38 -3.12 11.69 -1.39
C SER A 38 -3.55 10.41 -2.08
N GLU A 39 -4.86 10.25 -2.22
CA GLU A 39 -5.48 9.10 -2.87
C GLU A 39 -5.10 9.01 -4.35
N GLU A 40 -5.13 10.15 -5.07
CA GLU A 40 -4.74 10.22 -6.48
C GLU A 40 -3.30 9.73 -6.71
N LYS A 41 -2.34 10.23 -5.91
CA LYS A 41 -0.94 9.82 -6.02
C LYS A 41 -0.75 8.35 -5.62
N ALA A 42 -1.51 7.86 -4.64
CA ALA A 42 -1.47 6.45 -4.24
C ALA A 42 -1.98 5.54 -5.36
N LYS A 43 -3.12 5.88 -5.99
CA LYS A 43 -3.69 5.15 -7.12
C LYS A 43 -2.76 5.15 -8.34
N ALA A 44 -2.13 6.28 -8.65
CA ALA A 44 -1.15 6.36 -9.72
C ALA A 44 0.09 5.49 -9.44
N ALA A 45 0.53 5.40 -8.18
CA ALA A 45 1.62 4.52 -7.77
C ALA A 45 1.22 3.04 -7.82
N LEU A 46 0.03 2.69 -7.34
CA LEU A 46 -0.54 1.34 -7.42
C LEU A 46 -0.61 0.86 -8.88
N ALA A 47 -1.15 1.67 -9.80
CA ALA A 47 -1.25 1.31 -11.21
C ALA A 47 0.12 1.02 -11.85
N LYS A 48 1.17 1.75 -11.45
CA LYS A 48 2.55 1.50 -11.91
C LYS A 48 3.10 0.17 -11.42
N ILE A 49 2.71 -0.29 -10.23
CA ILE A 49 3.14 -1.58 -9.70
C ILE A 49 2.31 -2.71 -10.32
N GLU A 50 0.99 -2.53 -10.44
CA GLU A 50 0.10 -3.51 -11.07
C GLU A 50 0.47 -3.78 -12.53
N ALA A 51 0.93 -2.76 -13.27
CA ALA A 51 1.42 -2.92 -14.64
C ALA A 51 2.65 -3.85 -14.77
N LEU A 52 3.29 -4.21 -13.65
CA LEU A 52 4.39 -5.17 -13.60
C LEU A 52 3.91 -6.61 -13.36
N ASN A 53 2.60 -6.84 -13.27
CA ASN A 53 1.97 -8.10 -12.89
C ASN A 53 2.62 -8.72 -11.64
N PRO A 54 2.51 -8.05 -10.47
CA PRO A 54 3.06 -8.56 -9.22
C PRO A 54 2.39 -9.90 -8.84
N LYS A 55 3.12 -10.72 -8.08
CA LYS A 55 2.63 -12.02 -7.62
C LYS A 55 1.52 -11.84 -6.57
N GLY A 56 1.75 -10.94 -5.63
CA GLY A 56 0.81 -10.57 -4.59
C GLY A 56 -0.18 -9.51 -5.05
N SER A 57 -1.03 -9.09 -4.12
CA SER A 57 -2.06 -8.09 -4.36
C SER A 57 -1.70 -6.76 -3.70
N LEU A 58 -2.26 -5.66 -4.23
CA LEU A 58 -2.11 -4.33 -3.68
C LEU A 58 -3.46 -3.66 -3.48
N SER A 59 -3.52 -2.74 -2.53
CA SER A 59 -4.63 -1.80 -2.34
C SER A 59 -4.09 -0.46 -1.86
N THR A 60 -4.90 0.59 -1.91
CA THR A 60 -4.54 1.92 -1.38
C THR A 60 -5.38 2.28 -0.18
N LEU A 61 -4.78 2.98 0.78
CA LEU A 61 -5.45 3.52 1.95
C LEU A 61 -5.09 5.00 2.11
N LEU A 62 -6.09 5.85 2.32
CA LEU A 62 -5.85 7.24 2.69
C LEU A 62 -5.45 7.29 4.17
N LEU A 63 -4.24 7.76 4.45
CA LEU A 63 -3.73 7.86 5.81
C LEU A 63 -2.72 9.01 5.92
N ASP A 64 -2.98 9.89 6.88
CA ASP A 64 -1.98 10.78 7.46
C ASP A 64 -1.57 10.23 8.83
N VAL A 65 -0.33 9.78 8.95
CA VAL A 65 0.21 9.22 10.21
C VAL A 65 0.39 10.27 11.31
N THR A 66 0.31 11.56 10.97
CA THR A 66 0.41 12.66 11.92
C THR A 66 -0.94 13.13 12.44
N ASP A 67 -2.04 12.61 11.90
CA ASP A 67 -3.41 12.92 12.30
C ASP A 67 -4.06 11.68 12.94
N GLU A 68 -4.39 11.79 14.23
CA GLU A 68 -5.02 10.70 14.99
C GLU A 68 -6.40 10.31 14.45
N GLN A 69 -7.20 11.26 13.97
CA GLN A 69 -8.50 10.97 13.37
C GLN A 69 -8.33 10.24 12.05
N SER A 70 -7.34 10.64 11.24
CA SER A 70 -6.98 9.93 10.01
C SER A 70 -6.55 8.48 10.31
N ALA A 71 -5.70 8.28 11.33
CA ALA A 71 -5.28 6.94 11.74
C ALA A 71 -6.44 6.06 12.22
N LYS A 72 -7.36 6.62 13.01
CA LYS A 72 -8.57 5.90 13.46
C LYS A 72 -9.48 5.53 12.31
N ALA A 73 -9.72 6.46 11.37
CA ALA A 73 -10.52 6.18 10.19
C ALA A 73 -9.90 5.08 9.32
N ALA A 74 -8.58 5.15 9.10
CA ALA A 74 -7.84 4.15 8.33
C ALA A 74 -7.92 2.75 8.97
N ALA A 75 -7.84 2.65 10.30
CA ALA A 75 -7.89 1.37 11.02
C ALA A 75 -9.23 0.62 10.87
N VAL A 76 -10.32 1.31 10.54
CA VAL A 76 -11.64 0.68 10.27
C VAL A 76 -11.68 0.02 8.89
N HIS A 77 -10.76 0.38 7.99
CA HIS A 77 -10.71 -0.07 6.60
C HIS A 77 -9.63 -1.13 6.33
N VAL A 78 -8.91 -1.60 7.35
CA VAL A 78 -7.87 -2.65 7.29
C VAL A 78 -8.41 -3.94 7.87
#